data_AF-A0A7J2UZY1-F1
#
_entry.id   AF-A0A7J2UZY1-F1
#
_cell.length_a   1.000
_cell.length_b   1.000
_cell.length_c   1.000
_cell.angle_alpha   90.00
_cell.angle_beta   90.00
_cell.angle_gamma   90.00
#
_symmetry.space_group_name_H-M   'P 1'
#
loop_
_entity.id
_entity.type
_entity.pdbx_description
1 polymer ?
#
loop_
_entity_poly.entity_id
_entity_poly.type
_entity_poly.pdbx_seq_one_letter_code
_entity_poly.pdbx_strand_id
1 'polypeptide(L)'
;IIYGGRKRRGVAPPHFRRASGSIIRKILQQLGRAGFVARTRRGRILTSKGRSYLDSVALEVFREAVNKHPELIKYRPRALRG
;
A
#
# COMPACT_ATOMS: atom_id res chain seq x y z
N ILE A 1 0.17 7.20 14.26
CA ILE A 1 -0.83 7.44 13.17
C ILE A 1 -0.04 7.55 11.89
N ILE A 2 -0.41 6.76 10.88
CA ILE A 2 0.44 6.57 9.68
C ILE A 2 0.20 7.68 8.65
N TYR A 3 -1.06 8.07 8.43
CA TYR A 3 -1.42 9.09 7.44
C TYR A 3 -1.68 10.45 8.08
N GLY A 4 -0.87 11.44 7.71
CA GLY A 4 -0.89 12.81 8.22
C GLY A 4 0.44 13.49 7.96
N GLY A 5 0.59 14.73 8.39
CA GLY A 5 1.84 15.47 8.17
C GLY A 5 1.94 16.75 8.98
N ARG A 6 3.10 17.41 8.87
CA ARG A 6 3.34 18.73 9.45
C ARG A 6 2.42 19.74 8.78
N LYS A 7 1.47 20.29 9.53
CA LYS A 7 0.53 21.30 9.02
C LYS A 7 0.98 22.70 9.43
N ARG A 8 1.14 23.59 8.46
CA ARG A 8 1.32 25.03 8.70
C ARG A 8 0.05 25.61 9.33
N ARG A 9 0.20 26.40 10.40
CA ARG A 9 -0.91 27.01 11.16
C ARG A 9 -0.90 28.54 11.13
N GLY A 10 -0.34 29.12 10.08
CA GLY A 10 -0.16 30.58 9.99
C GLY A 10 0.92 31.05 10.96
N VAL A 11 0.53 31.88 11.93
CA VAL A 11 1.42 32.54 12.91
C VAL A 11 1.95 31.55 13.97
N ALA A 12 1.16 30.52 14.31
CA ALA A 12 1.58 29.53 15.30
C ALA A 12 2.55 28.47 14.71
N PRO A 13 3.48 27.93 15.52
CA PRO A 13 4.41 26.89 15.07
C PRO A 13 3.69 25.69 14.45
N PRO A 14 4.27 25.03 13.43
CA PRO A 14 3.65 23.86 12.80
C PRO A 14 3.61 22.65 13.74
N HIS A 15 2.51 21.91 13.72
CA HIS A 15 2.38 20.63 14.39
C HIS A 15 1.85 19.56 13.43
N PHE A 16 2.05 18.29 13.80
CA PHE A 16 1.47 17.18 13.07
C PHE A 16 -0.07 17.23 13.15
N ARG A 17 -0.72 17.01 12.00
CA ARG A 17 -2.18 16.84 11.92
C ARG A 17 -2.50 15.58 11.13
N ARG A 18 -3.54 14.89 11.58
CA ARG A 18 -4.06 13.67 10.94
C ARG A 18 -4.64 13.99 9.56
N ALA A 19 -4.53 13.05 8.63
CA ALA A 19 -5.21 13.13 7.34
C ALA A 19 -6.74 13.05 7.48
N SER A 20 -7.46 13.39 6.40
CA SER A 20 -8.93 13.31 6.36
C SER A 20 -9.41 11.86 6.52
N GLY A 21 -10.21 11.61 7.56
CA GLY A 21 -10.77 10.28 7.83
C GLY A 21 -11.79 9.83 6.77
N SER A 22 -12.49 10.78 6.13
CA SER A 22 -13.50 10.47 5.11
C SER A 22 -12.89 9.86 3.86
N ILE A 23 -11.71 10.34 3.44
CA ILE A 23 -10.99 9.82 2.27
C ILE A 23 -10.60 8.36 2.52
N ILE A 24 -9.89 8.11 3.62
CA ILE A 24 -9.42 6.76 3.99
C ILE A 24 -10.61 5.78 4.11
N ARG A 25 -11.71 6.23 4.72
CA ARG A 25 -12.93 5.41 4.88
C ARG A 25 -13.53 5.02 3.53
N LYS A 26 -13.69 5.97 2.61
CA LYS A 26 -14.29 5.75 1.29
C LYS A 26 -13.43 4.81 0.44
N ILE A 27 -12.11 5.00 0.41
CA ILE A 27 -11.18 4.10 -0.29
C ILE A 27 -11.32 2.66 0.22
N LEU A 28 -11.33 2.47 1.55
CA LEU A 28 -11.47 1.14 2.14
C LEU A 28 -12.87 0.52 1.91
N GLN A 29 -13.91 1.33 1.74
CA GLN A 29 -15.24 0.83 1.34
C GLN A 29 -15.23 0.36 -0.11
N GLN A 30 -14.64 1.13 -1.03
CA GLN A 30 -14.50 0.77 -2.44
C GLN A 30 -13.66 -0.50 -2.63
N LEU A 31 -12.50 -0.59 -1.96
CA LEU A 31 -11.65 -1.79 -1.97
C LEU A 31 -12.35 -3.01 -1.36
N GLY A 32 -13.25 -2.78 -0.39
CA GLY A 32 -14.12 -3.82 0.16
C GLY A 32 -15.11 -4.33 -0.88
N ARG A 33 -15.78 -3.42 -1.60
CA ARG A 33 -16.73 -3.77 -2.69
C ARG A 33 -16.03 -4.49 -3.85
N ALA A 34 -14.80 -4.11 -4.17
CA ALA A 34 -13.98 -4.77 -5.21
C ALA A 34 -13.47 -6.17 -4.81
N GLY A 35 -13.66 -6.56 -3.55
CA GLY A 35 -13.23 -7.86 -3.02
C GLY A 35 -11.73 -7.96 -2.75
N PHE A 36 -11.02 -6.83 -2.65
CA PHE A 36 -9.59 -6.83 -2.33
C PHE A 36 -9.32 -6.84 -0.82
N VAL A 37 -10.23 -6.27 -0.03
CA VAL A 37 -10.11 -6.15 1.43
C VAL A 37 -11.37 -6.69 2.12
N ALA A 38 -11.20 -7.50 3.16
CA ALA A 38 -12.30 -8.02 3.99
C ALA A 38 -12.32 -7.34 5.37
N ARG A 39 -13.52 -7.23 5.97
CA ARG A 39 -13.69 -6.80 7.37
C ARG A 39 -13.56 -7.99 8.30
N THR A 40 -12.93 -7.79 9.45
CA THR A 40 -12.81 -8.76 10.55
C THR A 40 -13.18 -8.09 11.87
N ARG A 41 -13.35 -8.87 12.94
CA ARG A 41 -13.64 -8.34 14.29
C ARG A 41 -12.57 -7.36 14.81
N ARG A 42 -11.31 -7.51 14.37
CA ARG A 42 -10.17 -6.68 14.78
C ARG A 42 -9.83 -5.56 13.79
N GLY A 43 -10.52 -5.47 12.65
CA GLY A 43 -10.25 -4.44 11.64
C GLY A 43 -10.53 -4.91 10.22
N ARG A 44 -9.52 -4.77 9.34
CA ARG A 44 -9.60 -5.18 7.94
C ARG A 44 -8.37 -5.97 7.56
N ILE A 45 -8.53 -6.96 6.70
CA ILE A 45 -7.46 -7.81 6.18
C ILE A 45 -7.45 -7.80 4.66
N LEU A 46 -6.29 -8.05 4.07
CA LEU A 46 -6.18 -8.35 2.64
C LEU A 46 -6.82 -9.71 2.35
N THR A 47 -7.56 -9.78 1.25
CA THR A 47 -8.08 -11.05 0.73
C THR A 47 -7.01 -11.76 -0.09
N SER A 48 -7.20 -13.06 -0.36
CA SER A 48 -6.33 -13.82 -1.27
C SER A 48 -6.25 -13.17 -2.66
N LYS A 49 -7.38 -12.65 -3.17
CA LYS A 49 -7.44 -11.90 -4.43
C LYS A 49 -6.58 -10.63 -4.39
N GLY A 50 -6.71 -9.84 -3.32
CA GLY A 50 -5.93 -8.62 -3.15
C GLY A 50 -4.43 -8.88 -3.01
N ARG A 51 -4.06 -9.97 -2.32
CA ARG A 51 -2.66 -10.38 -2.18
C ARG A 51 -2.06 -10.79 -3.52
N SER A 52 -2.73 -11.66 -4.26
CA SER A 52 -2.28 -12.11 -5.58
C SER A 52 -2.13 -10.95 -6.58
N TYR A 53 -3.07 -10.01 -6.56
CA TYR A 53 -2.97 -8.79 -7.39
C TYR A 53 -1.74 -7.95 -7.06
N LEU A 54 -1.48 -7.69 -5.77
CA LEU A 54 -0.30 -6.94 -5.34
C LEU A 54 1.00 -7.68 -5.69
N ASP A 55 1.04 -9.00 -5.51
CA ASP A 55 2.21 -9.82 -5.84
C ASP A 55 2.51 -9.78 -7.34
N SER A 56 1.47 -9.77 -8.19
CA SER A 56 1.61 -9.66 -9.65
C SER A 56 2.17 -8.30 -10.07
N VAL A 57 1.65 -7.20 -9.52
CA VAL A 57 2.14 -5.84 -9.78
C VAL A 57 3.57 -5.67 -9.26
N ALA A 58 3.86 -6.19 -8.06
CA ALA A 58 5.21 -6.14 -7.50
C ALA A 58 6.22 -6.89 -8.38
N LEU A 59 5.81 -8.00 -8.99
CA LEU A 59 6.65 -8.76 -9.91
C LEU A 59 6.99 -7.97 -11.18
N GLU A 60 6.00 -7.28 -11.74
CA GLU A 60 6.17 -6.42 -12.91
C GLU A 60 7.16 -5.29 -12.61
N VAL A 61 6.94 -4.56 -11.51
CA VAL A 61 7.84 -3.48 -11.06
C VAL A 61 9.24 -4.00 -10.76
N PHE A 62 9.37 -5.20 -10.18
CA PHE A 62 10.67 -5.82 -9.91
C PHE A 62 11.43 -6.14 -11.19
N ARG A 63 10.76 -6.65 -12.24
CA ARG A 63 11.40 -6.90 -13.54
C ARG A 63 11.92 -5.61 -14.16
N GLU A 64 11.14 -4.53 -14.09
CA GLU A 64 11.59 -3.23 -14.56
C GLU A 64 12.79 -2.71 -13.74
N ALA A 65 12.74 -2.88 -12.41
CA ALA A 65 13.84 -2.49 -11.53
C ALA A 65 15.12 -3.28 -11.83
N VAL A 66 15.02 -4.59 -12.09
CA VAL A 66 16.17 -5.43 -12.47
C VAL A 66 16.80 -4.98 -13.79
N ASN A 67 16.00 -4.55 -14.77
CA ASN A 67 16.53 -4.04 -16.03
C ASN A 67 17.39 -2.77 -15.83
N LYS A 68 17.02 -1.93 -14.85
CA LYS A 68 17.77 -0.72 -14.48
C LYS A 68 18.97 -1.03 -13.57
N HIS A 69 18.81 -2.05 -12.72
CA HIS A 69 19.73 -2.44 -11.66
C HIS A 69 19.93 -3.96 -11.65
N PRO A 70 20.86 -4.49 -12.47
CA PRO A 70 21.09 -5.93 -12.60
C PRO A 70 21.46 -6.64 -11.29
N GLU A 71 22.01 -5.93 -10.30
CA GLU A 71 22.34 -6.44 -8.98
C GLU A 71 21.12 -6.98 -8.21
N LEU A 72 19.91 -6.52 -8.57
CA LEU A 72 18.68 -6.91 -7.90
C LEU A 72 18.27 -8.37 -8.20
N ILE A 73 18.85 -9.01 -9.23
CA ILE A 73 18.59 -10.43 -9.57
C ILE A 73 18.77 -11.34 -8.34
N LYS A 74 19.72 -11.00 -7.45
CA LYS A 74 19.95 -11.73 -6.19
C LYS A 74 18.69 -11.87 -5.33
N TYR A 75 17.82 -10.86 -5.34
CA TYR A 75 16.62 -10.79 -4.51
C TYR A 75 15.36 -11.30 -5.23
N ARG A 76 15.55 -12.00 -6.35
CA ARG A 76 14.43 -12.51 -7.16
C ARG A 76 13.46 -13.35 -6.30
N PRO A 77 12.15 -13.05 -6.34
CA PRO A 77 11.14 -13.82 -5.63
C PRO A 77 11.23 -15.30 -5.98
N ARG A 78 10.98 -16.16 -4.99
CA ARG A 78 11.05 -17.63 -5.16
C ARG A 78 10.15 -18.13 -6.29
N ALA A 79 9.03 -17.44 -6.55
CA ALA A 79 8.10 -17.73 -7.66
C ALA A 79 8.71 -17.62 -9.08
N LEU A 80 9.89 -17.01 -9.24
CA LEU A 80 10.61 -16.92 -10.52
C LEU A 80 11.87 -17.80 -10.57
N ARG A 81 12.17 -18.57 -9.53
CA ARG A 81 13.24 -19.58 -9.58
C ARG A 81 12.60 -20.81 -10.23
N GLY A 82 12.99 -21.09 -11.47
CA GLY A 82 12.66 -22.35 -12.13
C GLY A 82 13.09 -23.53 -11.29
#